data_AF-A0A7Y1SZA5-F1
#
_entry.id   AF-A0A7Y1SZA5-F1
#
_cell.length_a   1.000
_cell.length_b   1.000
_cell.length_c   1.000
_cell.angle_alpha   90.00
_cell.angle_beta   90.00
_cell.angle_gamma   90.00
#
_symmetry.space_group_name_H-M   'P 1'
#
loop_
_entity.id
_entity.type
_entity.pdbx_description
1 polymer ?
#
loop_
_entity_poly.entity_id
_entity_poly.type
_entity_poly.pdbx_seq_one_letter_code
_entity_poly.pdbx_strand_id
1 'polypeptide(L)'
;VDAVLAGHDHIYERIVKGDLPYFVVGVSGSGLSGISPNPDPDSAFRYNTGFGTLLIEACAASMTFTFHSIADGVVDTYQVGATSCINEPPVAVDDSVSTSEGVSVLVDVVANDVDANLDVGSVNVACGGCGLPDFGVLTNHVDGTFTYAPDAGFVGEDSFVYEVCDTGLLCDSALVTITVSASSEEVTFEQRIGVGSDDAEERPSGRVSLSSSDLEMVQDKSNTQVVGLRWDGVSVPQGATIVEAWVQFQADETDTGVTNLVIAGHDIDDSVTFVNSSGDVSGRSTTTATVAWTPDPWDEVGRAGPAERTPDLAEVIQEIIDRPQWAAGNGLTLVVSGTGQRTAEAYNGNANAAPLLHITYTTG
;
A
#
# COMPACT_ATOMS: atom_id res chain seq x y z
N VAL A 1 3.93 -43.04 -37.33
CA VAL A 1 5.27 -42.82 -36.74
C VAL A 1 5.96 -44.16 -36.80
N ASP A 2 7.07 -44.22 -37.52
CA ASP A 2 7.70 -45.46 -37.96
C ASP A 2 8.13 -46.32 -36.77
N ALA A 3 7.63 -47.56 -36.71
CA ALA A 3 8.10 -48.54 -35.74
C ALA A 3 9.43 -49.10 -36.25
N VAL A 4 10.54 -48.62 -35.69
CA VAL A 4 11.85 -49.20 -35.95
C VAL A 4 11.94 -50.53 -35.21
N LEU A 5 11.78 -51.63 -35.94
CA LEU A 5 11.94 -53.01 -35.46
C LEU A 5 13.44 -53.32 -35.38
N ALA A 6 14.06 -53.05 -34.23
CA ALA A 6 15.43 -53.47 -33.95
C ALA A 6 15.42 -54.93 -33.46
N GLY A 7 15.74 -55.87 -34.36
CA GLY A 7 15.73 -57.31 -34.11
C GLY A 7 17.10 -57.92 -33.87
N HIS A 8 17.16 -58.82 -32.89
CA HIS A 8 18.06 -59.98 -32.84
C HIS A 8 17.20 -61.20 -32.43
N ASP A 9 17.55 -62.41 -32.90
CA ASP A 9 16.75 -63.66 -32.97
C ASP A 9 16.12 -64.17 -31.65
N HIS A 10 15.15 -63.45 -31.08
CA HIS A 10 14.35 -63.90 -29.94
C HIS A 10 12.87 -63.53 -30.10
N ILE A 11 12.01 -64.25 -29.36
CA ILE A 11 10.55 -64.34 -29.50
C ILE A 11 9.81 -63.09 -28.91
N TYR A 12 10.48 -61.94 -28.81
CA TYR A 12 9.93 -60.69 -28.28
C TYR A 12 10.29 -59.51 -29.19
N GLU A 13 9.43 -58.48 -29.21
CA GLU A 13 9.66 -57.27 -29.99
C GLU A 13 9.63 -56.03 -29.08
N ARG A 14 10.54 -55.08 -29.31
CA ARG A 14 10.55 -53.77 -28.66
C ARG A 14 9.94 -52.73 -29.59
N ILE A 15 8.92 -52.02 -29.11
CA ILE A 15 8.25 -50.94 -29.86
C ILE A 15 8.39 -49.65 -29.06
N VAL A 16 8.72 -48.54 -29.72
CA VAL A 16 8.71 -47.20 -29.11
C VAL A 16 7.54 -46.42 -29.69
N LYS A 17 6.67 -45.88 -28.84
CA LYS A 17 5.53 -45.07 -29.27
C LYS A 17 5.41 -43.83 -28.39
N GLY A 18 5.70 -42.66 -28.97
CA GLY A 18 5.65 -41.37 -28.25
C GLY A 18 6.54 -41.38 -27.01
N ASP A 19 7.81 -41.75 -27.20
CA ASP A 19 8.86 -41.89 -26.17
C ASP A 19 8.66 -42.98 -25.11
N LEU A 20 7.50 -43.66 -25.12
CA LEU A 20 7.23 -44.78 -24.23
C LEU A 20 7.68 -46.11 -24.84
N PRO A 21 8.49 -46.92 -24.11
CA PRO A 21 8.88 -48.26 -24.54
C PRO A 21 7.75 -49.27 -24.24
N TYR A 22 7.44 -50.09 -25.23
CA TYR A 22 6.52 -51.23 -25.13
C TYR A 22 7.27 -52.52 -25.47
N PHE A 23 6.97 -53.58 -24.72
CA PHE A 23 7.48 -54.93 -24.99
C PHE A 23 6.33 -55.82 -25.45
N VAL A 24 6.48 -56.46 -26.60
CA VAL A 24 5.54 -57.45 -27.13
C VAL A 24 6.09 -58.84 -26.86
N VAL A 25 5.30 -59.69 -26.21
CA VAL A 25 5.66 -61.09 -25.98
C VAL A 25 4.93 -61.96 -27.01
N GLY A 26 5.68 -62.61 -27.91
CA GLY A 26 5.13 -63.48 -28.93
C GLY A 26 4.48 -64.74 -28.32
N VAL A 27 3.17 -64.91 -28.55
CA VAL A 27 2.39 -66.06 -28.10
C VAL A 27 2.59 -67.29 -29.00
N SER A 28 3.81 -67.85 -29.04
CA SER A 28 4.01 -69.23 -29.50
C SER A 28 5.31 -69.79 -28.95
N GLY A 29 5.20 -70.66 -27.95
CA GLY A 29 6.27 -71.06 -27.06
C GLY A 29 7.49 -71.72 -27.72
N SER A 30 8.68 -71.25 -27.32
CA SER A 30 9.70 -72.08 -26.67
C SER A 30 10.84 -71.19 -26.16
N GLY A 31 10.70 -70.67 -24.94
CA GLY A 31 11.86 -70.31 -24.10
C GLY A 31 12.17 -68.84 -23.85
N LEU A 32 11.30 -68.16 -23.10
CA LEU A 32 11.71 -67.05 -22.23
C LEU A 32 11.11 -67.33 -20.84
N SER A 33 11.96 -67.70 -19.89
CA SER A 33 11.54 -67.91 -18.50
C SER A 33 11.70 -66.61 -17.71
N GLY A 34 10.56 -65.96 -17.43
CA GLY A 34 10.43 -64.90 -16.44
C GLY A 34 10.97 -63.52 -16.86
N ILE A 35 10.08 -62.52 -16.87
CA ILE A 35 10.51 -61.13 -16.67
C ILE A 35 10.91 -61.06 -15.19
N SER A 36 12.21 -61.15 -14.90
CA SER A 36 12.76 -60.79 -13.59
C SER A 36 13.00 -59.29 -13.63
N PRO A 37 12.30 -58.52 -12.78
CA PRO A 37 12.96 -58.15 -11.54
C PRO A 37 12.05 -58.34 -10.31
N ASN A 38 12.66 -58.24 -9.13
CA ASN A 38 11.95 -57.79 -7.92
C ASN A 38 11.68 -56.29 -8.16
N PRO A 39 10.46 -55.87 -8.53
CA PRO A 39 10.22 -54.47 -8.82
C PRO A 39 10.44 -53.67 -7.54
N ASP A 40 10.98 -52.46 -7.71
CA ASP A 40 10.78 -51.43 -6.70
C ASP A 40 9.26 -51.33 -6.44
N PRO A 41 8.80 -51.36 -5.17
CA PRO A 41 7.38 -51.29 -4.83
C PRO A 41 6.63 -50.13 -5.49
N ASP A 42 7.33 -49.07 -5.92
CA ASP A 42 6.73 -47.88 -6.52
C ASP A 42 6.60 -47.92 -8.05
N SER A 43 6.95 -49.04 -8.70
CA SER A 43 6.90 -49.15 -10.18
C SER A 43 5.68 -49.93 -10.68
N ALA A 44 5.07 -49.45 -11.76
CA ALA A 44 3.82 -49.99 -12.29
C ALA A 44 4.00 -50.77 -13.61
N PHE A 45 3.25 -51.88 -13.73
CA PHE A 45 3.17 -52.71 -14.95
C PHE A 45 1.73 -52.76 -15.44
N ARG A 46 1.48 -52.42 -16.72
CA ARG A 46 0.15 -52.57 -17.34
C ARG A 46 0.21 -53.44 -18.57
N TYR A 47 -0.55 -54.55 -18.57
CA TYR A 47 -0.68 -55.45 -19.71
C TYR A 47 -1.91 -55.10 -20.54
N ASN A 48 -1.72 -54.88 -21.84
CA ASN A 48 -2.83 -54.67 -22.77
C ASN A 48 -3.15 -55.96 -23.53
N THR A 49 -4.25 -56.61 -23.15
CA THR A 49 -4.71 -57.87 -23.76
C THR A 49 -5.13 -57.73 -25.22
N GLY A 50 -5.45 -56.52 -25.70
CA GLY A 50 -5.84 -56.26 -27.08
C GLY A 50 -4.68 -56.20 -28.06
N PHE A 51 -3.45 -55.95 -27.57
CA PHE A 51 -2.26 -55.76 -28.41
C PHE A 51 -1.06 -56.64 -28.01
N GLY A 52 -1.16 -57.41 -26.92
CA GLY A 52 -0.09 -58.27 -26.44
C GLY A 52 1.13 -57.50 -25.90
N THR A 53 0.95 -56.24 -25.50
CA THR A 53 2.03 -55.32 -25.11
C THR A 53 2.03 -55.01 -23.61
N LEU A 54 3.21 -54.89 -23.01
CA LEU A 54 3.42 -54.40 -21.64
C LEU A 54 3.95 -52.95 -21.66
N LEU A 55 3.28 -52.05 -20.93
CA LEU A 55 3.79 -50.70 -20.59
C LEU A 55 4.48 -50.76 -19.22
N ILE A 56 5.65 -50.14 -19.12
CA ILE A 56 6.49 -50.12 -17.92
C ILE A 56 6.85 -48.66 -17.59
N GLU A 57 6.57 -48.25 -16.35
CA GLU A 57 6.95 -46.94 -15.81
C GLU A 57 7.91 -47.14 -14.63
N ALA A 58 9.11 -46.57 -14.74
CA ALA A 58 10.15 -46.64 -13.71
C ALA A 58 10.16 -45.33 -12.91
N CYS A 59 9.76 -45.44 -11.64
CA CYS A 59 9.28 -44.31 -10.85
C CYS A 59 10.31 -43.80 -9.80
N ALA A 60 11.01 -44.72 -9.13
CA ALA A 60 11.97 -44.40 -8.07
C ALA A 60 13.43 -44.74 -8.43
N ALA A 61 13.66 -45.69 -9.34
CA ALA A 61 14.99 -46.11 -9.78
C ALA A 61 15.00 -46.56 -11.24
N SER A 62 16.17 -46.52 -11.90
CA SER A 62 16.32 -47.10 -13.23
C SER A 62 16.06 -48.60 -13.18
N MET A 63 15.15 -49.08 -14.01
CA MET A 63 14.84 -50.50 -14.09
C MET A 63 15.59 -51.16 -15.22
N THR A 64 16.39 -52.17 -14.88
CA THR A 64 17.07 -53.03 -15.84
C THR A 64 16.22 -54.26 -16.14
N PHE A 65 15.85 -54.44 -17.40
CA PHE A 65 15.23 -55.65 -17.90
C PHE A 65 16.27 -56.48 -18.63
N THR A 66 16.54 -57.68 -18.11
CA THR A 66 17.47 -58.62 -18.73
C THR A 66 16.68 -59.76 -19.34
N PHE A 67 16.84 -59.97 -20.64
CA PHE A 67 16.17 -61.04 -21.38
C PHE A 67 17.11 -62.22 -21.50
N HIS A 68 16.68 -63.42 -21.11
CA HIS A 68 17.50 -64.63 -21.13
C HIS A 68 16.95 -65.68 -22.10
N SER A 69 17.82 -66.24 -22.94
CA SER A 69 17.58 -67.46 -23.69
C SER A 69 17.84 -68.68 -22.81
N ILE A 70 17.06 -69.75 -23.01
CA ILE A 70 17.29 -71.04 -22.36
C ILE A 70 18.67 -71.63 -22.73
N ALA A 71 19.17 -71.35 -23.93
CA ALA A 71 20.41 -71.95 -24.45
C ALA A 71 21.66 -71.10 -24.21
N ASP A 72 21.56 -69.76 -24.27
CA ASP A 72 22.72 -68.88 -24.43
C ASP A 72 22.91 -67.85 -23.29
N GLY A 73 22.03 -67.84 -22.28
CA GLY A 73 22.09 -66.86 -21.20
C GLY A 73 21.49 -65.50 -21.58
N VAL A 74 22.06 -64.40 -21.09
CA VAL A 74 21.55 -63.03 -21.35
C VAL A 74 21.67 -62.70 -22.83
N VAL A 75 20.55 -62.32 -23.43
CA VAL A 75 20.38 -61.99 -24.84
C VAL A 75 20.41 -60.48 -25.06
N ASP A 76 19.71 -59.75 -24.19
CA ASP A 76 19.51 -58.32 -24.32
C ASP A 76 19.30 -57.71 -22.95
N THR A 77 19.55 -56.42 -22.85
CA THR A 77 19.36 -55.65 -21.64
C THR A 77 18.78 -54.30 -22.01
N TYR A 78 17.63 -53.96 -21.43
CA TYR A 78 17.00 -52.65 -21.61
C TYR A 78 16.89 -51.92 -20.28
N GLN A 79 17.35 -50.67 -20.25
CA GLN A 79 17.20 -49.79 -19.09
C GLN A 79 16.05 -48.83 -19.34
N VAL A 80 15.05 -48.85 -18.47
CA VAL A 80 14.10 -47.74 -18.33
C VAL A 80 14.74 -46.77 -17.34
N GLY A 81 15.06 -45.54 -17.80
CA GLY A 81 15.57 -44.50 -16.91
C GLY A 81 14.53 -44.12 -15.86
N ALA A 82 14.96 -43.77 -14.66
CA ALA A 82 14.07 -43.20 -13.66
C ALA A 82 13.45 -41.92 -14.22
N THR A 83 12.13 -41.85 -14.26
CA THR A 83 11.40 -40.60 -14.51
C THR A 83 10.92 -40.14 -13.14
N SER A 84 11.21 -38.89 -12.75
CA SER A 84 10.75 -38.35 -11.47
C SER A 84 9.22 -38.37 -11.44
N CYS A 85 8.64 -39.36 -10.78
CA CYS A 85 7.21 -39.46 -10.52
C CYS A 85 6.92 -39.35 -9.01
N ILE A 86 7.93 -38.99 -8.20
CA ILE A 86 7.71 -38.63 -6.80
C ILE A 86 6.94 -37.32 -6.82
N ASN A 87 5.67 -37.39 -6.43
CA ASN A 87 4.91 -36.21 -6.07
C ASN A 87 5.62 -35.58 -4.87
N GLU A 88 6.11 -34.35 -5.03
CA GLU A 88 6.67 -33.55 -3.94
C GLU A 88 5.52 -32.72 -3.35
N PRO A 89 5.45 -32.51 -2.02
CA PRO A 89 4.48 -31.56 -1.48
C PRO A 89 4.68 -30.17 -2.11
N PRO A 90 3.63 -29.34 -2.11
CA PRO A 90 3.81 -27.91 -2.36
C PRO A 90 4.87 -27.29 -1.46
N VAL A 91 5.48 -26.21 -1.94
CA VAL A 91 6.27 -25.30 -1.11
C VAL A 91 5.40 -24.10 -0.80
N ALA A 92 4.84 -24.06 0.42
CA ALA A 92 4.06 -22.94 0.91
C ALA A 92 5.00 -21.84 1.43
N VAL A 93 4.74 -20.58 1.11
CA VAL A 93 5.61 -19.45 1.48
C VAL A 93 4.87 -18.45 2.37
N ASP A 94 5.53 -17.99 3.43
CA ASP A 94 4.95 -17.01 4.37
C ASP A 94 4.54 -15.71 3.65
N ASP A 95 3.39 -15.18 4.08
CA ASP A 95 2.77 -13.98 3.54
C ASP A 95 2.75 -12.83 4.53
N SER A 96 2.69 -11.61 3.99
CA SER A 96 2.45 -10.42 4.79
C SER A 96 1.53 -9.44 4.07
N VAL A 97 0.63 -8.84 4.83
CA VAL A 97 -0.32 -7.83 4.35
C VAL A 97 -0.52 -6.75 5.40
N SER A 98 -0.90 -5.54 4.97
CA SER A 98 -1.29 -4.47 5.87
C SER A 98 -2.66 -3.90 5.54
N THR A 99 -3.34 -3.39 6.57
CA THR A 99 -4.61 -2.67 6.45
C THR A 99 -4.74 -1.61 7.54
N SER A 100 -5.76 -0.76 7.43
CA SER A 100 -6.14 0.18 8.48
C SER A 100 -7.20 -0.43 9.39
N GLU A 101 -7.29 0.06 10.63
CA GLU A 101 -8.34 -0.29 11.58
C GLU A 101 -9.72 -0.19 10.92
N GLY A 102 -10.55 -1.22 11.09
CA GLY A 102 -11.89 -1.30 10.53
C GLY A 102 -11.97 -1.52 9.02
N VAL A 103 -10.84 -1.66 8.32
CA VAL A 103 -10.79 -1.91 6.87
C VAL A 103 -10.45 -3.37 6.61
N SER A 104 -11.34 -4.09 5.93
CA SER A 104 -11.08 -5.47 5.49
C SER A 104 -10.05 -5.53 4.36
N VAL A 105 -9.27 -6.61 4.32
CA VAL A 105 -8.23 -6.83 3.32
C VAL A 105 -8.32 -8.21 2.70
N LEU A 106 -8.06 -8.30 1.40
CA LEU A 106 -7.95 -9.56 0.66
C LEU A 106 -6.49 -10.03 0.70
N VAL A 107 -6.29 -11.30 1.01
CA VAL A 107 -4.99 -11.97 1.05
C VAL A 107 -5.01 -13.11 0.04
N ASP A 108 -4.12 -13.07 -0.94
CA ASP A 108 -3.90 -14.17 -1.89
C ASP A 108 -2.68 -14.96 -1.40
N VAL A 109 -2.94 -16.10 -0.74
CA VAL A 109 -1.90 -16.87 -0.03
C VAL A 109 -1.15 -17.83 -0.95
N VAL A 110 -1.69 -18.10 -2.15
CA VAL A 110 -1.04 -19.02 -3.11
C VAL A 110 -0.22 -18.28 -4.16
N ALA A 111 -0.16 -16.95 -4.11
CA ALA A 111 0.51 -16.12 -5.11
C ALA A 111 2.03 -16.36 -5.20
N ASN A 112 2.64 -16.79 -4.10
CA ASN A 112 4.06 -17.07 -3.91
C ASN A 112 4.38 -18.56 -3.71
N ASP A 113 3.37 -19.43 -3.68
CA ASP A 113 3.52 -20.87 -3.52
C ASP A 113 3.98 -21.56 -4.79
N VAL A 114 4.69 -22.67 -4.64
CA VAL A 114 5.27 -23.41 -5.77
C VAL A 114 4.95 -24.89 -5.69
N ASP A 115 4.17 -25.36 -6.67
CA ASP A 115 4.02 -26.78 -7.02
C ASP A 115 3.57 -26.93 -8.48
N ALA A 116 3.95 -28.03 -9.15
CA ALA A 116 3.56 -28.26 -10.55
C ALA A 116 2.07 -28.63 -10.70
N ASN A 117 1.45 -29.12 -9.63
CA ASN A 117 0.10 -29.62 -9.54
C ASN A 117 -0.62 -29.13 -8.27
N LEU A 118 -0.35 -27.87 -7.90
CA LEU A 118 -1.02 -27.17 -6.79
C LEU A 118 -2.54 -27.18 -6.98
N ASP A 119 -3.27 -27.64 -5.95
CA ASP A 119 -4.72 -27.54 -5.92
C ASP A 119 -5.15 -26.33 -5.08
N VAL A 120 -5.33 -25.19 -5.75
CA VAL A 120 -5.77 -23.93 -5.12
C VAL A 120 -7.12 -24.06 -4.39
N GLY A 121 -7.98 -25.00 -4.81
CA GLY A 121 -9.25 -25.25 -4.13
C GLY A 121 -9.12 -26.02 -2.81
N SER A 122 -7.94 -26.56 -2.52
CA SER A 122 -7.64 -27.26 -1.26
C SER A 122 -7.30 -26.32 -0.10
N VAL A 123 -7.01 -25.04 -0.39
CA VAL A 123 -6.54 -24.06 0.58
C VAL A 123 -7.53 -23.91 1.74
N ASN A 124 -7.05 -24.13 2.95
CA ASN A 124 -7.83 -24.00 4.15
C ASN A 124 -6.96 -23.58 5.34
N VAL A 125 -7.59 -23.21 6.46
CA VAL A 125 -6.86 -22.99 7.72
C VAL A 125 -6.28 -24.32 8.19
N ALA A 126 -4.97 -24.36 8.45
CA ALA A 126 -4.18 -25.58 8.61
C ALA A 126 -4.66 -26.53 9.73
N CYS A 127 -5.41 -26.01 10.68
CA CYS A 127 -6.12 -26.84 11.64
C CYS A 127 -7.45 -26.20 12.01
N GLY A 128 -8.45 -27.03 12.34
CA GLY A 128 -9.84 -26.63 12.62
C GLY A 128 -10.02 -25.75 13.86
N GLY A 129 -9.37 -24.57 13.89
CA GLY A 129 -9.43 -23.55 14.92
C GLY A 129 -8.09 -23.14 15.56
N CYS A 130 -6.95 -23.77 15.23
CA CYS A 130 -5.64 -23.27 15.70
C CYS A 130 -4.96 -22.43 14.60
N GLY A 131 -4.26 -21.37 15.02
CA GLY A 131 -3.69 -20.41 14.06
C GLY A 131 -4.75 -19.65 13.27
N LEU A 132 -5.91 -19.34 13.88
CA LEU A 132 -6.80 -18.30 13.40
C LEU A 132 -6.33 -16.94 13.94
N PRO A 133 -6.72 -15.83 13.32
CA PRO A 133 -6.46 -14.51 13.86
C PRO A 133 -7.14 -14.32 15.23
N ASP A 134 -6.45 -13.68 16.16
CA ASP A 134 -6.94 -13.40 17.53
C ASP A 134 -7.84 -12.15 17.57
N PHE A 135 -7.70 -11.24 16.59
CA PHE A 135 -8.32 -9.91 16.59
C PHE A 135 -9.00 -9.57 15.25
N GLY A 136 -9.66 -10.56 14.65
CA GLY A 136 -10.49 -10.35 13.48
C GLY A 136 -11.20 -11.59 12.99
N VAL A 137 -12.01 -11.41 11.96
CA VAL A 137 -12.76 -12.47 11.30
C VAL A 137 -12.10 -12.80 9.96
N LEU A 138 -11.74 -14.07 9.79
CA LEU A 138 -11.21 -14.60 8.55
C LEU A 138 -12.31 -15.32 7.75
N THR A 139 -12.42 -15.01 6.47
CA THR A 139 -13.33 -15.67 5.51
C THR A 139 -12.51 -16.33 4.41
N ASN A 140 -12.59 -17.64 4.28
CA ASN A 140 -11.97 -18.40 3.18
C ASN A 140 -12.89 -18.40 1.95
N HIS A 141 -12.36 -18.05 0.77
CA HIS A 141 -13.11 -18.03 -0.49
C HIS A 141 -12.98 -19.34 -1.28
N VAL A 142 -12.13 -20.26 -0.84
CA VAL A 142 -11.89 -21.59 -1.46
C VAL A 142 -11.35 -21.46 -2.90
N ASP A 143 -10.60 -20.38 -3.14
CA ASP A 143 -9.98 -20.05 -4.42
C ASP A 143 -8.52 -19.58 -4.25
N GLY A 144 -7.90 -19.91 -3.11
CA GLY A 144 -6.55 -19.46 -2.74
C GLY A 144 -6.53 -18.10 -2.03
N THR A 145 -7.69 -17.46 -1.86
CA THR A 145 -7.77 -16.17 -1.19
C THR A 145 -8.57 -16.20 0.11
N PHE A 146 -8.19 -15.32 1.03
CA PHE A 146 -8.91 -15.04 2.27
C PHE A 146 -9.27 -13.56 2.36
N THR A 147 -10.41 -13.24 2.98
CA THR A 147 -10.68 -11.88 3.49
C THR A 147 -10.51 -11.85 4.99
N TYR A 148 -9.66 -10.96 5.47
CA TYR A 148 -9.52 -10.63 6.89
C TYR A 148 -10.25 -9.32 7.19
N ALA A 149 -11.07 -9.33 8.23
CA ALA A 149 -11.73 -8.15 8.77
C ALA A 149 -11.28 -7.94 10.22
N PRO A 150 -10.51 -6.88 10.55
CA PRO A 150 -10.10 -6.60 11.91
C PRO A 150 -11.30 -6.37 12.84
N ASP A 151 -11.17 -6.73 14.11
CA ASP A 151 -12.10 -6.31 15.14
C ASP A 151 -12.11 -4.77 15.26
N ALA A 152 -13.28 -4.20 15.58
CA ALA A 152 -13.39 -2.76 15.79
C ALA A 152 -12.46 -2.33 16.95
N GLY A 153 -11.65 -1.29 16.76
CA GLY A 153 -10.66 -0.86 17.77
C GLY A 153 -9.28 -1.48 17.61
N PHE A 154 -9.11 -2.53 16.81
CA PHE A 154 -7.86 -3.28 16.80
C PHE A 154 -6.77 -2.57 15.98
N VAL A 155 -5.62 -2.35 16.63
CA VAL A 155 -4.38 -1.86 16.03
C VAL A 155 -3.25 -2.74 16.56
N GLY A 156 -2.45 -3.32 15.66
CA GLY A 156 -1.41 -4.27 16.02
C GLY A 156 -1.16 -5.32 14.93
N GLU A 157 -0.43 -6.36 15.29
CA GLU A 157 -0.19 -7.53 14.43
C GLU A 157 -1.17 -8.66 14.79
N ASP A 158 -1.69 -9.31 13.76
CA ASP A 158 -2.51 -10.51 13.85
C ASP A 158 -1.96 -11.55 12.86
N SER A 159 -2.33 -12.82 13.01
CA SER A 159 -1.79 -13.86 12.13
C SER A 159 -2.68 -15.09 12.00
N PHE A 160 -2.53 -15.80 10.89
CA PHE A 160 -3.11 -17.12 10.73
C PHE A 160 -2.20 -18.05 9.94
N VAL A 161 -2.41 -19.36 10.05
CA VAL A 161 -1.67 -20.37 9.30
C VAL A 161 -2.61 -21.07 8.33
N TYR A 162 -2.25 -21.10 7.05
CA TYR A 162 -2.98 -21.85 6.03
C TYR A 162 -2.24 -23.14 5.67
N GLU A 163 -2.97 -24.11 5.15
CA GLU A 163 -2.46 -25.33 4.53
C GLU A 163 -2.97 -25.38 3.08
N VAL A 164 -2.08 -25.78 2.17
CA VAL A 164 -2.40 -26.03 0.77
C VAL A 164 -1.85 -27.38 0.36
N CYS A 165 -2.62 -28.12 -0.43
CA CYS A 165 -2.26 -29.43 -0.94
C CYS A 165 -2.14 -29.42 -2.47
N ASP A 166 -1.41 -30.39 -2.99
CA ASP A 166 -1.40 -30.73 -4.40
C ASP A 166 -2.50 -31.75 -4.75
N THR A 167 -2.70 -32.01 -6.05
CA THR A 167 -3.65 -33.05 -6.50
C THR A 167 -3.27 -34.49 -6.12
N GLY A 168 -2.05 -34.71 -5.63
CA GLY A 168 -1.53 -35.96 -5.08
C GLY A 168 -1.75 -36.13 -3.58
N LEU A 169 -2.40 -35.15 -2.92
CA LEU A 169 -2.73 -35.11 -1.49
C LEU A 169 -1.52 -34.95 -0.55
N LEU A 170 -0.41 -34.40 -1.03
CA LEU A 170 0.64 -33.89 -0.15
C LEU A 170 0.41 -32.41 0.10
N CYS A 171 0.73 -31.94 1.30
CA CYS A 171 0.40 -30.59 1.75
C CYS A 171 1.59 -29.93 2.45
N ASP A 172 1.59 -28.61 2.45
CA ASP A 172 2.50 -27.76 3.23
C ASP A 172 1.71 -26.59 3.85
N SER A 173 2.32 -25.88 4.79
CA SER A 173 1.67 -24.78 5.52
C SER A 173 2.58 -23.58 5.67
N ALA A 174 2.00 -22.38 5.65
CA ALA A 174 2.73 -21.13 5.84
C ALA A 174 1.96 -20.12 6.71
N LEU A 175 2.70 -19.17 7.27
CA LEU A 175 2.21 -18.12 8.14
C LEU A 175 1.81 -16.88 7.34
N VAL A 176 0.62 -16.36 7.59
CA VAL A 176 0.21 -15.03 7.14
C VAL A 176 0.30 -14.06 8.31
N THR A 177 1.10 -13.01 8.14
CA THR A 177 1.20 -11.89 9.09
C THR A 177 0.38 -10.70 8.60
N ILE A 178 -0.48 -10.17 9.45
CA ILE A 178 -1.35 -9.02 9.14
C ILE A 178 -1.00 -7.87 10.06
N THR A 179 -0.63 -6.72 9.49
CA THR A 179 -0.40 -5.49 10.26
C THR A 179 -1.59 -4.55 10.13
N VAL A 180 -2.28 -4.29 11.22
CA VAL A 180 -3.39 -3.33 11.31
C VAL A 180 -2.89 -2.02 11.92
N SER A 181 -2.91 -0.95 11.13
CA SER A 181 -2.52 0.39 11.57
C SER A 181 -3.74 1.20 11.99
N ALA A 182 -3.57 2.13 12.95
CA ALA A 182 -4.65 3.04 13.32
C ALA A 182 -5.19 3.79 12.08
N SER A 183 -6.50 3.95 12.00
CA SER A 183 -7.10 4.86 11.01
C SER A 183 -6.91 6.29 11.51
N SER A 184 -6.16 7.10 10.77
CA SER A 184 -6.07 8.54 11.04
C SER A 184 -7.22 9.25 10.33
N GLU A 185 -8.32 9.52 11.03
CA GLU A 185 -9.41 10.30 10.46
C GLU A 185 -8.94 11.76 10.28
N GLU A 186 -8.94 12.22 9.04
CA GLU A 186 -8.67 13.62 8.72
C GLU A 186 -9.89 14.48 9.07
N VAL A 187 -9.68 15.49 9.91
CA VAL A 187 -10.67 16.48 10.32
C VAL A 187 -10.30 17.81 9.69
N THR A 188 -11.28 18.47 9.06
CA THR A 188 -11.11 19.81 8.50
C THR A 188 -11.68 20.87 9.44
N PHE A 189 -10.87 21.89 9.71
CA PHE A 189 -11.26 23.14 10.37
C PHE A 189 -11.20 24.28 9.36
N GLU A 190 -12.29 25.06 9.25
CA GLU A 190 -12.35 26.25 8.42
C GLU A 190 -12.95 27.43 9.20
N GLN A 191 -12.26 28.58 9.18
CA GLN A 191 -12.73 29.78 9.84
C GLN A 191 -12.30 31.05 9.11
N ARG A 192 -13.23 31.98 8.90
CA ARG A 192 -12.90 33.34 8.44
C ARG A 192 -12.53 34.21 9.61
N ILE A 193 -11.68 35.21 9.36
CA ILE A 193 -11.48 36.31 10.30
C ILE A 193 -12.85 36.92 10.64
N GLY A 194 -13.18 36.98 11.93
CA GLY A 194 -14.53 37.29 12.41
C GLY A 194 -14.74 38.74 12.84
N VAL A 195 -13.66 39.52 12.96
CA VAL A 195 -13.69 40.93 13.39
C VAL A 195 -12.55 41.71 12.74
N GLY A 196 -12.75 43.01 12.52
CA GLY A 196 -11.77 43.88 11.84
C GLY A 196 -10.48 44.15 12.62
N SER A 197 -10.49 43.91 13.93
CA SER A 197 -9.28 44.02 14.75
C SER A 197 -8.38 42.79 14.65
N ASP A 198 -8.73 41.81 13.83
CA ASP A 198 -7.99 40.57 13.63
C ASP A 198 -7.32 40.49 12.24
N ASP A 199 -7.47 41.49 11.38
CA ASP A 199 -6.75 41.64 10.12
C ASP A 199 -6.10 43.03 10.01
N ALA A 200 -4.87 43.11 10.50
CA ALA A 200 -4.19 44.35 10.79
C ALA A 200 -3.08 44.68 9.79
N GLU A 201 -2.85 45.97 9.55
CA GLU A 201 -1.78 46.47 8.68
C GLU A 201 -0.87 47.44 9.44
N GLU A 202 0.39 47.07 9.63
CA GLU A 202 1.36 47.91 10.33
C GLU A 202 2.34 48.59 9.37
N ARG A 203 2.27 49.93 9.32
CA ARG A 203 3.18 50.77 8.52
C ARG A 203 4.55 50.92 9.19
N PRO A 204 5.61 51.32 8.45
CA PRO A 204 6.94 51.59 9.03
C PRO A 204 6.97 52.62 10.16
N SER A 205 5.95 53.48 10.25
CA SER A 205 5.80 54.44 11.34
C SER A 205 5.34 53.81 12.66
N GLY A 206 5.01 52.51 12.67
CA GLY A 206 4.41 51.82 13.81
C GLY A 206 2.92 52.08 14.00
N ARG A 207 2.23 52.60 12.98
CA ARG A 207 0.77 52.77 13.03
C ARG A 207 0.13 51.48 12.53
N VAL A 208 -0.77 50.92 13.33
CA VAL A 208 -1.54 49.72 12.95
C VAL A 208 -2.94 50.15 12.52
N SER A 209 -3.32 49.78 11.30
CA SER A 209 -4.69 49.87 10.80
C SER A 209 -5.46 48.62 11.25
N LEU A 210 -6.65 48.81 11.83
CA LEU A 210 -7.53 47.75 12.35
C LEU A 210 -8.96 47.86 11.76
N SER A 211 -9.09 48.64 10.70
CA SER A 211 -10.39 48.99 10.12
C SER A 211 -10.27 49.31 8.64
N SER A 212 -9.22 48.80 7.98
CA SER A 212 -9.04 48.98 6.55
C SER A 212 -10.08 48.15 5.79
N SER A 213 -10.57 48.65 4.66
CA SER A 213 -11.48 47.87 3.80
C SER A 213 -10.75 46.75 3.07
N ASP A 214 -9.47 46.97 2.85
CA ASP A 214 -8.54 46.22 2.05
C ASP A 214 -7.33 45.82 2.91
N LEU A 215 -6.73 44.68 2.55
CA LEU A 215 -5.45 44.22 3.07
C LEU A 215 -4.42 44.36 1.97
N GLU A 216 -3.62 45.42 2.01
CA GLU A 216 -2.48 45.55 1.10
C GLU A 216 -1.36 44.65 1.62
N MET A 217 -1.20 43.47 1.02
CA MET A 217 -0.14 42.54 1.36
C MET A 217 1.20 43.18 1.03
N VAL A 218 1.81 43.72 2.08
CA VAL A 218 3.12 44.35 2.15
C VAL A 218 3.23 45.73 1.52
N GLN A 219 2.78 45.99 0.29
CA GLN A 219 3.02 47.29 -0.34
C GLN A 219 1.74 48.13 -0.50
N ASP A 220 1.63 49.22 0.29
CA ASP A 220 0.66 50.30 0.10
C ASP A 220 1.40 51.49 -0.52
N LYS A 221 1.35 51.60 -1.85
CA LYS A 221 2.01 52.66 -2.64
C LYS A 221 3.53 52.69 -2.36
N SER A 222 4.00 53.68 -1.60
CA SER A 222 5.41 53.85 -1.24
C SER A 222 5.76 53.27 0.14
N ASN A 223 4.80 52.70 0.86
CA ASN A 223 5.03 52.12 2.18
C ASN A 223 5.13 50.60 2.07
N THR A 224 6.10 50.03 2.79
CA THR A 224 6.22 48.60 3.02
C THR A 224 5.70 48.31 4.42
N GLN A 225 4.58 47.63 4.53
CA GLN A 225 3.91 47.27 5.78
C GLN A 225 4.03 45.78 6.08
N VAL A 226 3.65 45.42 7.31
CA VAL A 226 3.51 44.04 7.75
C VAL A 226 2.03 43.79 8.01
N VAL A 227 1.50 42.68 7.49
CA VAL A 227 0.10 42.31 7.67
C VAL A 227 -0.01 41.22 8.73
N GLY A 228 -0.92 41.39 9.67
CA GLY A 228 -1.24 40.41 10.71
C GLY A 228 -2.63 39.83 10.49
N LEU A 229 -2.76 38.52 10.51
CA LEU A 229 -4.02 37.80 10.32
C LEU A 229 -4.26 36.92 11.54
N ARG A 230 -5.38 37.08 12.23
CA ARG A 230 -5.71 36.35 13.45
C ARG A 230 -7.04 35.62 13.33
N TRP A 231 -7.05 34.37 13.74
CA TRP A 231 -8.25 33.56 13.92
C TRP A 231 -8.39 33.22 15.40
N ASP A 232 -9.45 33.73 16.02
CA ASP A 232 -9.82 33.41 17.40
C ASP A 232 -10.62 32.12 17.48
N GLY A 233 -10.40 31.27 18.49
CA GLY A 233 -11.23 30.07 18.64
C GLY A 233 -10.83 28.90 17.74
N VAL A 234 -9.55 28.77 17.37
CA VAL A 234 -9.09 27.67 16.52
C VAL A 234 -9.24 26.35 17.25
N SER A 235 -10.17 25.50 16.81
CA SER A 235 -10.57 24.29 17.55
C SER A 235 -9.65 23.07 17.35
N VAL A 236 -8.47 23.27 16.74
CA VAL A 236 -7.48 22.21 16.53
C VAL A 236 -6.86 21.82 17.89
N PRO A 237 -6.95 20.55 18.31
CA PRO A 237 -6.42 20.12 19.60
C PRO A 237 -4.88 20.12 19.61
N GLN A 238 -4.31 20.29 20.79
CA GLN A 238 -2.87 20.17 21.01
C GLN A 238 -2.37 18.78 20.60
N GLY A 239 -1.24 18.74 19.89
CA GLY A 239 -0.64 17.48 19.41
C GLY A 239 -1.36 16.84 18.22
N ALA A 240 -2.34 17.51 17.62
CA ALA A 240 -2.84 17.13 16.31
C ALA A 240 -1.70 17.18 15.28
N THR A 241 -1.71 16.25 14.32
CA THR A 241 -0.80 16.29 13.17
C THR A 241 -1.49 17.05 12.05
N ILE A 242 -0.92 18.17 11.62
CA ILE A 242 -1.43 18.97 10.51
C ILE A 242 -1.03 18.28 9.19
N VAL A 243 -2.04 17.93 8.40
CA VAL A 243 -1.87 17.30 7.08
C VAL A 243 -1.69 18.35 5.99
N GLU A 244 -2.50 19.39 6.03
CA GLU A 244 -2.43 20.53 5.10
C GLU A 244 -3.01 21.77 5.81
N ALA A 245 -2.46 22.94 5.53
CA ALA A 245 -3.10 24.21 5.90
C ALA A 245 -2.87 25.31 4.88
N TRP A 246 -3.83 26.20 4.71
CA TRP A 246 -3.69 27.36 3.83
C TRP A 246 -4.65 28.47 4.21
N VAL A 247 -4.35 29.69 3.73
CA VAL A 247 -5.27 30.82 3.80
C VAL A 247 -5.78 31.12 2.40
N GLN A 248 -7.11 31.18 2.26
CA GLN A 248 -7.76 31.65 1.04
C GLN A 248 -8.13 33.13 1.21
N PHE A 249 -7.62 33.94 0.29
CA PHE A 249 -7.98 35.33 0.12
C PHE A 249 -8.99 35.49 -1.04
N GLN A 250 -9.64 36.65 -1.08
CA GLN A 250 -10.37 37.14 -2.23
C GLN A 250 -9.72 38.45 -2.69
N ALA A 251 -9.44 38.58 -3.99
CA ALA A 251 -8.85 39.78 -4.55
C ALA A 251 -9.82 40.97 -4.47
N ASP A 252 -9.36 42.09 -3.92
CA ASP A 252 -10.11 43.36 -3.92
C ASP A 252 -9.69 44.27 -5.10
N GLU A 253 -8.41 44.19 -5.49
CA GLU A 253 -7.87 44.91 -6.65
C GLU A 253 -7.16 43.99 -7.63
N THR A 254 -6.89 44.53 -8.84
CA THR A 254 -6.06 43.84 -9.83
C THR A 254 -4.59 44.19 -9.65
N ASP A 255 -3.80 43.22 -9.18
CA ASP A 255 -2.36 43.36 -8.96
C ASP A 255 -1.59 42.28 -9.73
N THR A 256 -0.86 42.70 -10.75
CA THR A 256 -0.10 41.77 -11.62
C THR A 256 1.41 41.92 -11.46
N GLY A 257 1.87 42.77 -10.55
CA GLY A 257 3.28 42.97 -10.26
C GLY A 257 3.92 41.73 -9.64
N VAL A 258 5.25 41.65 -9.73
CA VAL A 258 6.01 40.63 -9.01
C VAL A 258 5.87 40.89 -7.51
N THR A 259 5.42 39.86 -6.78
CA THR A 259 5.21 39.91 -5.33
C THR A 259 5.88 38.70 -4.70
N ASN A 260 6.64 38.94 -3.63
CA ASN A 260 7.33 37.89 -2.88
C ASN A 260 7.05 38.10 -1.40
N LEU A 261 6.26 37.20 -0.83
CA LEU A 261 5.81 37.23 0.55
C LEU A 261 6.50 36.13 1.36
N VAL A 262 6.59 36.36 2.66
CA VAL A 262 7.00 35.39 3.66
C VAL A 262 5.93 35.37 4.73
N ILE A 263 5.43 34.18 5.02
CA ILE A 263 4.40 33.91 6.02
C ILE A 263 5.06 33.18 7.17
N ALA A 264 4.89 33.70 8.38
CA ALA A 264 5.32 33.07 9.62
C ALA A 264 4.17 33.07 10.63
N GLY A 265 4.22 32.19 11.62
CA GLY A 265 3.26 32.15 12.72
C GLY A 265 3.70 33.05 13.87
N HIS A 266 2.78 33.59 14.67
CA HIS A 266 3.12 34.19 15.96
C HIS A 266 3.49 33.07 16.94
N ASP A 267 4.72 33.09 17.45
CA ASP A 267 5.26 32.06 18.35
C ASP A 267 4.74 32.22 19.78
N ILE A 268 3.45 31.93 19.98
CA ILE A 268 2.76 31.99 21.27
C ILE A 268 1.64 30.95 21.33
N ASP A 269 1.28 30.50 22.54
CA ASP A 269 0.22 29.52 22.75
C ASP A 269 -1.19 30.07 22.49
N ASP A 270 -1.46 31.34 22.83
CA ASP A 270 -2.75 32.01 22.63
C ASP A 270 -2.52 33.44 22.16
N SER A 271 -2.77 33.68 20.88
CA SER A 271 -2.55 34.97 20.25
C SER A 271 -3.71 35.93 20.56
N VAL A 272 -3.38 37.15 20.97
CA VAL A 272 -4.35 38.19 21.30
C VAL A 272 -4.68 39.10 20.12
N THR A 273 -5.87 39.70 20.15
CA THR A 273 -6.36 40.69 19.18
C THR A 273 -5.36 41.83 18.98
N PHE A 274 -5.25 42.33 17.74
CA PHE A 274 -4.36 43.45 17.44
C PHE A 274 -4.86 44.77 18.05
N VAL A 275 -3.92 45.64 18.38
CA VAL A 275 -4.17 47.00 18.89
C VAL A 275 -3.37 48.03 18.11
N ASN A 276 -3.83 49.28 18.14
CA ASN A 276 -3.12 50.39 17.49
C ASN A 276 -1.91 50.84 18.32
N SER A 277 -0.85 50.03 18.29
CA SER A 277 0.43 50.26 18.94
C SER A 277 1.57 49.87 18.00
N SER A 278 2.67 50.63 18.06
CA SER A 278 3.87 50.27 17.31
C SER A 278 4.43 48.93 17.76
N GLY A 279 4.79 48.10 16.79
CA GLY A 279 5.30 46.75 16.94
C GLY A 279 4.23 45.70 17.20
N ASP A 280 2.93 46.04 17.19
CA ASP A 280 1.88 45.09 17.55
C ASP A 280 1.73 43.95 16.53
N VAL A 281 2.16 44.16 15.29
CA VAL A 281 2.26 43.09 14.27
C VAL A 281 3.72 42.71 14.06
N SER A 282 4.55 43.67 13.66
CA SER A 282 5.95 43.47 13.26
C SER A 282 6.91 43.10 14.40
N GLY A 283 6.52 43.36 15.65
CA GLY A 283 7.31 43.04 16.84
C GLY A 283 6.96 41.69 17.48
N ARG A 284 5.94 40.98 16.96
CA ARG A 284 5.58 39.64 17.43
C ARG A 284 6.72 38.66 17.13
N SER A 285 7.09 37.85 18.12
CA SER A 285 8.02 36.74 17.89
C SER A 285 7.41 35.77 16.90
N THR A 286 8.18 35.30 15.93
CA THR A 286 7.66 34.39 14.91
C THR A 286 8.17 32.97 15.09
N THR A 287 7.43 32.02 14.54
CA THR A 287 7.89 30.65 14.34
C THR A 287 9.22 30.61 13.60
N THR A 288 9.97 29.53 13.79
CA THR A 288 11.17 29.22 13.01
C THR A 288 10.78 28.77 11.61
N ALA A 289 9.73 27.95 11.49
CA ALA A 289 9.12 27.60 10.22
C ALA A 289 8.56 28.87 9.55
N THR A 290 8.83 29.03 8.26
CA THR A 290 8.30 30.10 7.42
C THR A 290 8.01 29.56 6.03
N VAL A 291 7.02 30.15 5.36
CA VAL A 291 6.64 29.79 4.00
C VAL A 291 6.84 30.98 3.08
N ALA A 292 7.67 30.79 2.04
CA ALA A 292 7.80 31.76 0.96
C ALA A 292 6.63 31.61 -0.01
N TRP A 293 6.00 32.73 -0.40
CA TRP A 293 4.89 32.75 -1.33
C TRP A 293 5.11 33.80 -2.42
N THR A 294 5.18 33.35 -3.66
CA THR A 294 5.19 34.21 -4.85
C THR A 294 3.84 34.05 -5.54
N PRO A 295 2.80 34.80 -5.14
CA PRO A 295 1.47 34.65 -5.71
C PRO A 295 1.49 34.97 -7.21
N ASP A 296 0.73 34.18 -7.97
CA ASP A 296 0.41 34.52 -9.37
C ASP A 296 -0.29 35.90 -9.45
N PRO A 297 -0.34 36.52 -10.64
CA PRO A 297 -1.10 37.75 -10.84
C PRO A 297 -2.57 37.61 -10.40
N TRP A 298 -3.06 38.59 -9.63
CA TRP A 298 -4.50 38.71 -9.33
C TRP A 298 -5.10 39.63 -10.38
N ASP A 299 -5.68 39.02 -11.41
CA ASP A 299 -6.13 39.70 -12.63
C ASP A 299 -7.64 39.99 -12.66
N GLU A 300 -8.37 39.57 -11.62
CA GLU A 300 -9.82 39.72 -11.51
C GLU A 300 -10.26 40.02 -10.07
N VAL A 301 -10.95 41.14 -9.88
CA VAL A 301 -11.56 41.51 -8.59
C VAL A 301 -12.68 40.52 -8.22
N GLY A 302 -12.73 40.13 -6.95
CA GLY A 302 -13.70 39.17 -6.41
C GLY A 302 -13.30 37.71 -6.61
N ARG A 303 -12.16 37.44 -7.27
CA ARG A 303 -11.66 36.07 -7.45
C ARG A 303 -11.11 35.52 -6.14
N ALA A 304 -11.44 34.26 -5.84
CA ALA A 304 -10.92 33.49 -4.72
C ALA A 304 -10.55 32.08 -5.20
N GLY A 305 -9.48 31.99 -5.98
CA GLY A 305 -8.98 30.75 -6.57
C GLY A 305 -7.59 30.38 -6.05
N PRO A 306 -6.91 29.44 -6.74
CA PRO A 306 -5.56 29.02 -6.36
C PRO A 306 -4.50 30.13 -6.37
N ALA A 307 -4.66 31.16 -7.20
CA ALA A 307 -3.73 32.31 -7.24
C ALA A 307 -3.82 33.17 -5.97
N GLU A 308 -5.00 33.25 -5.35
CA GLU A 308 -5.29 33.97 -4.11
C GLU A 308 -5.17 33.08 -2.86
N ARG A 309 -4.56 31.89 -2.99
CA ARG A 309 -4.34 30.96 -1.88
C ARG A 309 -2.86 30.86 -1.56
N THR A 310 -2.54 30.82 -0.28
CA THR A 310 -1.16 30.56 0.17
C THR A 310 -0.71 29.16 -0.24
N PRO A 311 0.61 28.90 -0.31
CA PRO A 311 1.13 27.55 -0.28
C PRO A 311 0.76 26.87 1.05
N ASP A 312 1.10 25.59 1.17
CA ASP A 312 0.87 24.84 2.39
C ASP A 312 1.63 25.46 3.58
N LEU A 313 0.89 25.68 4.66
CA LEU A 313 1.31 26.29 5.92
C LEU A 313 1.44 25.24 7.04
N ALA A 314 1.32 23.94 6.74
CA ALA A 314 1.32 22.87 7.73
C ALA A 314 2.47 22.98 8.74
N GLU A 315 3.72 23.17 8.30
CA GLU A 315 4.88 23.29 9.21
C GLU A 315 4.80 24.51 10.13
N VAL A 316 4.31 25.65 9.62
CA VAL A 316 4.15 26.89 10.40
C VAL A 316 3.10 26.71 11.49
N ILE A 317 1.97 26.10 11.14
CA ILE A 317 0.88 25.86 12.08
C ILE A 317 1.27 24.76 13.07
N GLN A 318 1.90 23.68 12.61
CA GLN A 318 2.37 22.59 13.47
C GLN A 318 3.27 23.10 14.59
N GLU A 319 4.20 24.02 14.28
CA GLU A 319 5.07 24.62 15.31
C GLU A 319 4.28 25.33 16.42
N ILE A 320 3.13 25.93 16.11
CA ILE A 320 2.24 26.58 17.10
C ILE A 320 1.42 25.54 17.86
N ILE A 321 0.82 24.56 17.17
CA ILE A 321 -0.07 23.55 17.77
C ILE A 321 0.70 22.59 18.69
N ASP A 322 1.99 22.36 18.42
CA ASP A 322 2.88 21.54 19.25
C ASP A 322 3.31 22.23 20.54
N ARG A 323 3.00 23.52 20.69
CA ARG A 323 3.45 24.26 21.87
C ARG A 323 2.82 23.70 23.15
N PRO A 324 3.55 23.62 24.27
CA PRO A 324 3.10 22.92 25.47
C PRO A 324 1.83 23.49 26.13
N GLN A 325 1.46 24.74 25.86
CA GLN A 325 0.24 25.34 26.42
C GLN A 325 -0.79 25.70 25.35
N TRP A 326 -0.59 25.27 24.09
CA TRP A 326 -1.63 25.34 23.07
C TRP A 326 -2.86 24.57 23.56
N ALA A 327 -4.04 25.14 23.34
CA ALA A 327 -5.31 24.52 23.63
C ALA A 327 -6.32 24.81 22.51
N ALA A 328 -7.21 23.85 22.24
CA ALA A 328 -8.31 24.08 21.31
C ALA A 328 -9.16 25.28 21.79
N GLY A 329 -9.39 26.22 20.88
CA GLY A 329 -10.05 27.49 21.16
C GLY A 329 -9.09 28.68 21.31
N ASN A 330 -7.77 28.47 21.31
CA ASN A 330 -6.81 29.56 21.34
C ASN A 330 -6.79 30.35 20.03
N GLY A 331 -6.29 31.58 20.10
CA GLY A 331 -6.05 32.42 18.94
C GLY A 331 -4.78 32.01 18.19
N LEU A 332 -4.87 31.88 16.86
CA LEU A 332 -3.73 31.69 15.96
C LEU A 332 -3.48 32.97 15.16
N THR A 333 -2.22 33.37 15.00
CA THR A 333 -1.86 34.51 14.15
C THR A 333 -0.80 34.14 13.14
N LEU A 334 -1.00 34.59 11.90
CA LEU A 334 0.01 34.62 10.85
C LEU A 334 0.47 36.06 10.61
N VAL A 335 1.76 36.22 10.34
CA VAL A 335 2.43 37.47 10.01
C VAL A 335 2.94 37.37 8.58
N VAL A 336 2.51 38.30 7.73
CA VAL A 336 2.88 38.39 6.32
C VAL A 336 3.80 39.59 6.11
N SER A 337 4.97 39.34 5.56
CA SER A 337 5.99 40.33 5.22
C SER A 337 6.55 40.06 3.82
N GLY A 338 7.39 40.94 3.25
CA GLY A 338 8.03 40.67 1.96
C GLY A 338 8.20 41.89 1.08
N THR A 339 7.84 41.77 -0.21
CA THR A 339 7.88 42.83 -1.24
C THR A 339 6.78 42.66 -2.28
N GLY A 340 6.43 43.73 -2.99
CA GLY A 340 5.36 43.74 -3.99
C GLY A 340 3.98 43.93 -3.37
N GLN A 341 2.94 43.88 -4.20
CA GLN A 341 1.56 44.20 -3.81
C GLN A 341 0.60 43.09 -4.24
N ARG A 342 -0.29 42.72 -3.32
CA ARG A 342 -1.57 42.06 -3.58
C ARG A 342 -2.59 42.68 -2.63
N THR A 343 -3.70 43.19 -3.15
CA THR A 343 -4.77 43.77 -2.33
C THR A 343 -5.91 42.76 -2.18
N ALA A 344 -6.14 42.30 -0.96
CA ALA A 344 -7.23 41.37 -0.62
C ALA A 344 -8.36 42.07 0.13
N GLU A 345 -9.55 41.48 0.11
CA GLU A 345 -10.67 41.90 0.95
C GLU A 345 -10.33 41.72 2.44
N ALA A 346 -10.48 42.80 3.21
CA ALA A 346 -10.46 42.76 4.67
C ALA A 346 -11.87 42.47 5.22
N TYR A 347 -11.96 42.14 6.51
CA TYR A 347 -13.22 41.98 7.22
C TYR A 347 -14.09 43.23 7.12
N ASN A 348 -13.50 44.43 7.25
CA ASN A 348 -14.27 45.68 7.18
C ASN A 348 -14.69 46.07 5.75
N GLY A 349 -14.03 45.54 4.71
CA GLY A 349 -14.49 45.67 3.32
C GLY A 349 -15.65 44.72 3.07
N ASN A 350 -15.41 43.43 3.32
CA ASN A 350 -16.39 42.37 3.11
C ASN A 350 -16.14 41.16 4.03
N ALA A 351 -16.89 41.08 5.13
CA ALA A 351 -16.80 39.97 6.09
C ALA A 351 -16.98 38.56 5.48
N ASN A 352 -17.70 38.42 4.36
CA ASN A 352 -17.87 37.12 3.69
C ASN A 352 -16.68 36.75 2.80
N ALA A 353 -15.81 37.71 2.50
CA ALA A 353 -14.60 37.57 1.70
C ALA A 353 -13.31 37.67 2.53
N ALA A 354 -13.43 38.03 3.81
CA ALA A 354 -12.33 38.08 4.76
C ALA A 354 -11.51 36.78 4.75
N PRO A 355 -10.19 36.84 5.04
CA PRO A 355 -9.29 35.69 4.94
C PRO A 355 -9.83 34.44 5.65
N LEU A 356 -9.90 33.33 4.91
CA LEU A 356 -10.35 32.03 5.40
C LEU A 356 -9.14 31.16 5.71
N LEU A 357 -8.97 30.75 6.96
CA LEU A 357 -8.03 29.71 7.34
C LEU A 357 -8.67 28.35 7.12
N HIS A 358 -7.95 27.46 6.47
CA HIS A 358 -8.26 26.04 6.32
C HIS A 358 -7.12 25.23 6.96
N ILE A 359 -7.49 24.24 7.76
CA ILE A 359 -6.56 23.27 8.36
C ILE A 359 -7.20 21.89 8.25
N THR A 360 -6.50 20.95 7.62
CA THR A 360 -6.81 19.53 7.71
C THR A 360 -5.80 18.86 8.63
N TYR A 361 -6.27 18.09 9.61
CA TYR A 361 -5.42 17.48 10.64
C TYR A 361 -5.95 16.11 11.06
N THR A 362 -5.09 15.27 11.61
CA THR A 362 -5.47 14.01 12.23
C THR A 362 -5.30 14.09 13.74
N THR A 363 -6.23 13.52 14.49
CA THR A 363 -6.07 13.32 15.93
C THR A 363 -5.37 11.98 16.16
N GLY A 364 -4.18 12.02 16.78
CA GLY A 364 -3.42 10.82 17.13
C GLY A 364 -3.98 10.02 18.29
#